data_AF-A0A0G0UK06-F1
#
_entry.id   AF-A0A0G0UK06-F1
#
_cell.length_a   1.000
_cell.length_b   1.000
_cell.length_c   1.000
_cell.angle_alpha   90.00
_cell.angle_beta   90.00
_cell.angle_gamma   90.00
#
_symmetry.space_group_name_H-M   'P 1'
#
loop_
_entity.id
_entity.type
_entity.pdbx_description
1 polymer ?
#
loop_
_entity_poly.entity_id
_entity_poly.type
_entity_poly.pdbx_seq_one_letter_code
_entity_poly.pdbx_strand_id
1 'polypeptide(L)' 'GLYVAKEIIKAHKGKIWAESEGEGKGSRFFVELPKV' A
#
# COMPACT_ATOMS: atom_id res chain seq x y z
N GLY A 1 -5.74 8.80 5.89
CA GLY A 1 -5.75 8.17 4.56
C GLY A 1 -5.14 6.78 4.57
N LEU A 2 -3.80 6.67 4.66
CA LEU A 2 -3.08 5.40 4.51
C LEU A 2 -3.49 4.29 5.48
N TYR A 3 -3.81 4.65 6.73
CA TYR A 3 -4.32 3.68 7.72
C TYR A 3 -5.62 3.02 7.25
N VAL A 4 -6.59 3.81 6.79
CA VAL A 4 -7.87 3.30 6.28
C VAL A 4 -7.66 2.43 5.04
N ALA A 5 -6.79 2.86 4.12
CA ALA A 5 -6.43 2.06 2.95
C ALA A 5 -5.81 0.70 3.35
N LYS A 6 -4.95 0.67 4.37
CA LYS A 6 -4.36 -0.55 4.91
C LYS A 6 -5.41 -1.50 5.47
N GLU A 7 -6.38 -1.00 6.23
CA GLU A 7 -7.45 -1.83 6.78
C GLU A 7 -8.36 -2.39 5.68
N ILE A 8 -8.70 -1.59 4.66
CA ILE A 8 -9.45 -2.07 3.49
C ILE A 8 -8.70 -3.19 2.76
N ILE A 9 -7.42 -2.98 2.46
CA ILE A 9 -6.62 -3.95 1.70
C ILE A 9 -6.44 -5.25 2.50
N LYS A 10 -6.23 -5.17 3.82
CA LYS A 10 -6.18 -6.34 4.69
C LYS A 10 -7.50 -7.12 4.70
N ALA A 11 -8.63 -6.42 4.76
CA ALA A 11 -9.96 -7.07 4.73
C ALA A 11 -10.17 -7.87 3.44
N HIS A 12 -9.57 -7.42 2.33
CA HIS A 12 -9.56 -8.13 1.04
C HIS A 12 -8.42 -9.14 0.90
N LYS A 13 -7.72 -9.48 2.00
CA LYS A 13 -6.55 -10.40 2.03
C LYS A 13 -5.42 -9.96 1.09
N GLY A 14 -5.33 -8.67 0.82
CA GLY A 14 -4.27 -8.07 0.01
C GLY A 14 -3.08 -7.61 0.84
N LYS A 15 -2.10 -7.00 0.14
CA LYS A 15 -0.90 -6.41 0.73
C LYS A 15 -0.76 -4.96 0.30
N ILE A 16 -0.19 -4.13 1.18
CA ILE A 16 0.16 -2.74 0.91
C ILE A 16 1.54 -2.44 1.48
N TRP A 17 2.37 -1.75 0.70
CA TRP A 17 3.68 -1.25 1.14
C TRP A 17 4.03 0.02 0.35
N ALA A 18 5.11 0.67 0.78
CA ALA A 18 5.62 1.86 0.14
C ALA A 18 7.14 1.76 0.00
N GLU A 19 7.65 2.28 -1.11
CA GLU A 19 9.08 2.42 -1.37
C GLU A 19 9.40 3.90 -1.53
N SER A 20 10.53 4.33 -0.99
CA SER A 20 11.03 5.70 -1.12
C SER A 20 12.55 5.68 -1.23
N GLU A 21 13.08 6.49 -2.13
CA GLU A 21 14.53 6.69 -2.31
C GLU A 21 15.13 7.69 -1.30
N GLY A 22 14.31 8.18 -0.36
CA GLY A 22 14.72 9.14 0.67
C GLY A 22 14.06 10.51 0.53
N GLU A 23 14.55 11.45 1.34
CA GLU A 23 13.97 12.79 1.47
C GLU A 23 13.96 13.56 0.15
N GLY A 24 12.84 14.23 -0.14
CA GLY A 24 12.67 15.03 -1.35
C GLY A 24 12.49 14.23 -2.66
N LYS A 25 12.52 12.90 -2.63
CA LYS A 25 12.35 12.03 -3.83
C LYS A 25 10.93 11.51 -4.03
N GLY A 26 10.06 11.73 -3.04
CA GLY A 26 8.71 11.19 -3.03
C GLY A 26 8.67 9.71 -2.64
N SER A 27 7.53 9.08 -2.86
CA SER A 27 7.30 7.67 -2.51
C SER A 27 6.38 7.02 -3.52
N ARG A 28 6.59 5.73 -3.77
CA ARG A 28 5.70 4.89 -4.57
C ARG A 28 4.98 3.93 -3.65
N PHE A 29 3.66 3.89 -3.77
CA PHE A 29 2.81 2.99 -2.99
C PHE A 29 2.35 1.85 -3.88
N PHE A 30 2.39 0.64 -3.34
CA PHE A 30 2.00 -0.57 -4.04
C PHE A 30 0.88 -1.27 -3.31
N VAL A 31 -0.02 -1.87 -4.08
CA VAL A 31 -1.13 -2.67 -3.59
C VAL A 31 -1.20 -3.96 -4.39
N GLU A 32 -1.31 -5.08 -3.69
CA GLU A 32 -1.54 -6.40 -4.28
C GLU A 32 -2.87 -6.93 -3.73
N LEU A 33 -3.74 -7.42 -4.62
CA LEU A 33 -5.02 -8.04 -4.26
C LEU A 33 -5.07 -9.45 -4.85
N PRO A 34 -5.65 -10.44 -4.14
CA PRO A 34 -5.88 -11.77 -4.70
C PRO A 34 -6.73 -11.69 -5.97
N LYS A 35 -6.38 -12.51 -6.98
CA LYS A 35 -7.21 -12.68 -8.17
C LYS A 35 -8.40 -13.59 -7.83
N VAL A 36 -9.57 -13.25 -8.37
CA VAL A 36 -10.78 -14.10 -8.33
C VAL A 36 -10.63 -15.35 -9.18
#